data_AF-A0A7G7SYH4-F1
#
_entry.id   AF-A0A7G7SYH4-F1
#
_cell.length_a   1.000
_cell.length_b   1.000
_cell.length_c   1.000
_cell.angle_alpha   90.00
_cell.angle_beta   90.00
_cell.angle_gamma   90.00
#
_symmetry.space_group_name_H-M   'P 1'
#
loop_
_entity.id
_entity.type
_entity.pdbx_description
1 polymer ?
#
loop_
_entity_poly.entity_id
_entity_poly.type
_entity_poly.pdbx_seq_one_letter_code
_entity_poly.pdbx_strand_id
1 'polypeptide(L)'
;MTQWNSQFTQMVRNSHPGYWGNWGLSPDIAPGAVGIVDPHNGSFRRIAAALPGLGEAQLRRQPLSIDWSMMTSDVRQTRAAAQLDGSVTDPETGLKITAGTKVTWSFGRQGSMVSQCALEETVGLNDPTALLTQHLDWLLARAHEAGMQQGHGIAQGFGVITDVLYARSGVNVASQSADNSFSITGNAGAVDKMLGQVRGRGSFVSTSAQRSVDLHLWPSEAGRLADTQAPLAFAFASFGERLPMPNWITHLGAFTLILRNNHGGTYIVDAHLQFDTPRGAQQRRVTISGGLTSTIGDIPLDASNLRLELGFRGIRSTDRRHFHWQRPLGQWLNGVRTIDLFGVWPGQTRAVDVEGRVEAR
;
A
#
# COMPACT_ATOMS: atom_id res chain seq x y z
N MET A 1 10.21 -19.43 -7.90
CA MET A 1 10.75 -18.76 -6.70
C MET A 1 9.65 -17.86 -6.17
N THR A 2 9.19 -18.04 -4.94
CA THR A 2 8.03 -17.29 -4.39
C THR A 2 8.44 -15.86 -4.08
N GLN A 3 7.76 -14.87 -4.67
CA GLN A 3 8.03 -13.45 -4.41
C GLN A 3 7.21 -12.96 -3.21
N TRP A 4 7.71 -13.19 -1.99
CA TRP A 4 7.03 -12.85 -0.74
C TRP A 4 6.61 -11.38 -0.65
N ASN A 5 7.47 -10.48 -1.12
CA ASN A 5 7.19 -9.06 -1.08
C ASN A 5 6.00 -8.65 -1.98
N SER A 6 5.78 -9.34 -3.09
CA SER A 6 4.62 -9.11 -3.96
C SER A 6 3.32 -9.49 -3.25
N GLN A 7 3.28 -10.67 -2.63
CA GLN A 7 2.10 -11.15 -1.89
C GLN A 7 1.83 -10.25 -0.67
N PHE A 8 2.89 -9.90 0.06
CA PHE A 8 2.78 -8.97 1.18
C PHE A 8 2.27 -7.60 0.75
N THR A 9 2.76 -7.06 -0.37
CA THR A 9 2.26 -5.80 -0.95
C THR A 9 0.77 -5.86 -1.25
N GLN A 10 0.27 -6.97 -1.81
CA GLN A 10 -1.17 -7.14 -2.03
C GLN A 10 -1.96 -7.13 -0.73
N MET A 11 -1.46 -7.77 0.33
CA MET A 11 -2.09 -7.75 1.65
C MET A 11 -2.09 -6.33 2.25
N VAL A 12 -0.98 -5.61 2.17
CA VAL A 12 -0.85 -4.22 2.62
C VAL A 12 -1.88 -3.33 1.92
N ARG A 13 -2.07 -3.50 0.61
CA ARG A 13 -2.99 -2.68 -0.19
C ARG A 13 -4.47 -2.85 0.16
N ASN A 14 -4.84 -3.91 0.88
CA ASN A 14 -6.21 -4.06 1.38
C ASN A 14 -6.57 -2.99 2.43
N SER A 15 -5.58 -2.47 3.17
CA SER A 15 -5.79 -1.38 4.14
C SER A 15 -5.09 -0.08 3.76
N HIS A 16 -4.00 -0.15 2.98
CA HIS A 16 -3.21 1.00 2.52
C HIS A 16 -3.00 0.91 0.99
N PRO A 17 -4.02 1.25 0.17
CA PRO A 17 -4.00 0.96 -1.28
C PRO A 17 -2.82 1.55 -2.05
N GLY A 18 -2.25 2.68 -1.61
CA GLY A 18 -1.11 3.35 -2.24
C GLY A 18 0.27 2.85 -1.77
N TYR A 19 0.33 1.82 -0.93
CA TYR A 19 1.57 1.41 -0.27
C TYR A 19 2.19 0.16 -0.93
N TRP A 20 3.49 0.04 -0.74
CA TRP A 20 4.31 -1.11 -1.04
C TRP A 20 4.69 -1.81 0.26
N GLY A 21 4.75 -3.13 0.24
CA GLY A 21 5.24 -3.91 1.37
C GLY A 21 6.77 -3.85 1.47
N ASN A 22 7.29 -3.96 2.68
CA ASN A 22 8.70 -4.21 2.96
C ASN A 22 8.83 -5.52 3.73
N TRP A 23 8.62 -6.65 3.04
CA TRP A 23 8.57 -7.98 3.68
C TRP A 23 9.81 -8.29 4.53
N GLY A 24 10.99 -7.93 4.01
CA GLY A 24 12.28 -8.13 4.66
C GLY A 24 12.60 -7.17 5.80
N LEU A 25 11.73 -6.19 6.09
CA LEU A 25 11.96 -5.14 7.07
C LEU A 25 13.27 -4.37 6.83
N SER A 26 13.64 -4.16 5.56
CA SER A 26 14.88 -3.50 5.18
C SER A 26 14.93 -2.06 5.74
N PRO A 27 15.97 -1.67 6.49
CA PRO A 27 16.12 -0.31 7.03
C PRO A 27 16.42 0.73 5.94
N ASP A 28 16.64 0.31 4.70
CA ASP A 28 16.83 1.20 3.56
C ASP A 28 15.55 1.94 3.15
N ILE A 29 14.40 1.47 3.64
CA ILE A 29 13.10 2.12 3.51
C ILE A 29 13.00 3.23 4.57
N ALA A 30 13.16 4.47 4.13
CA ALA A 30 13.02 5.65 4.97
C ALA A 30 12.37 6.81 4.18
N PRO A 31 11.64 7.73 4.84
CA PRO A 31 11.10 8.90 4.19
C PRO A 31 12.20 9.72 3.50
N GLY A 32 11.97 10.08 2.24
CA GLY A 32 12.93 10.79 1.41
C GLY A 32 13.97 9.92 0.73
N ALA A 33 14.05 8.62 1.05
CA ALA A 33 14.96 7.72 0.35
C ALA A 33 14.59 7.64 -1.14
N VAL A 34 15.62 7.68 -1.98
CA VAL A 34 15.49 7.77 -3.44
C VAL A 34 15.90 6.45 -4.03
N GLY A 35 15.11 5.91 -4.95
CA GLY A 35 15.40 4.61 -5.52
C GLY A 35 14.46 4.20 -6.64
N ILE A 36 14.48 2.91 -6.93
CA ILE A 36 13.65 2.29 -7.96
C ILE A 36 12.78 1.24 -7.30
N VAL A 37 11.47 1.33 -7.54
CA VAL A 37 10.49 0.30 -7.20
C VAL A 37 10.14 -0.50 -8.45
N ASP A 38 10.32 -1.82 -8.40
CA ASP A 38 9.82 -2.71 -9.45
C ASP A 38 8.33 -3.00 -9.24
N PRO A 39 7.44 -2.61 -10.16
CA PRO A 39 6.01 -2.75 -9.94
C PRO A 39 5.50 -4.19 -9.94
N HIS A 40 6.29 -5.15 -10.46
CA HIS A 40 5.89 -6.55 -10.54
C HIS A 40 6.04 -7.27 -9.20
N ASN A 41 7.08 -6.93 -8.43
CA ASN A 41 7.42 -7.63 -7.18
C ASN A 41 7.46 -6.71 -5.94
N GLY A 42 7.36 -5.39 -6.14
CA GLY A 42 7.41 -4.36 -5.10
C GLY A 42 8.76 -4.16 -4.44
N SER A 43 9.84 -4.73 -4.99
CA SER A 43 11.19 -4.56 -4.44
C SER A 43 11.65 -3.12 -4.63
N PHE A 44 12.30 -2.58 -3.61
CA PHE A 44 12.92 -1.26 -3.64
C PHE A 44 14.43 -1.40 -3.68
N ARG A 45 15.05 -0.76 -4.66
CA ARG A 45 16.51 -0.61 -4.76
C ARG A 45 16.90 0.83 -4.48
N ARG A 46 17.57 1.06 -3.35
CA ARG A 46 18.04 2.39 -2.96
C ARG A 46 19.14 2.90 -3.90
N ILE A 47 19.02 4.17 -4.28
CA ILE A 47 20.01 4.95 -5.04
C ILE A 47 20.63 6.03 -4.14
N ALA A 48 19.83 6.69 -3.31
CA ALA A 48 20.31 7.63 -2.29
C ALA A 48 19.53 7.48 -0.98
N ALA A 49 20.20 7.73 0.14
CA ALA A 49 19.61 7.61 1.47
C ALA A 49 18.47 8.61 1.72
N ALA A 50 18.58 9.82 1.19
CA ALA A 50 17.55 10.85 1.32
C ALA A 50 17.67 11.91 0.20
N LEU A 51 16.61 12.71 0.02
CA LEU A 51 16.67 13.97 -0.71
C LEU A 51 17.69 14.93 -0.07
N PRO A 52 18.42 15.74 -0.86
CA PRO A 52 19.39 16.71 -0.33
C PRO A 52 18.73 17.71 0.63
N GLY A 53 19.32 17.93 1.80
CA GLY A 53 18.84 18.93 2.77
C GLY A 53 17.55 18.56 3.50
N LEU A 54 17.11 17.31 3.41
CA LEU A 54 15.98 16.81 4.19
C LEU A 54 16.35 16.70 5.67
N GLY A 55 15.57 17.36 6.53
CA GLY A 55 15.66 17.27 7.99
C GLY A 55 14.28 17.09 8.64
N GLU A 56 14.23 17.09 9.97
CA GLU A 56 13.00 16.83 10.73
C GLU A 56 11.89 17.85 10.45
N ALA A 57 12.21 19.10 10.10
CA ALA A 57 11.20 20.12 9.77
C ALA A 57 10.40 19.78 8.50
N GLN A 58 10.97 18.97 7.60
CA GLN A 58 10.30 18.50 6.40
C GLN A 58 9.63 17.13 6.60
N LEU A 59 9.60 16.61 7.82
CA LEU A 59 8.92 15.36 8.16
C LEU A 59 7.64 15.64 8.95
N ARG A 60 6.61 14.84 8.69
CA ARG A 60 5.43 14.67 9.53
C ARG A 60 5.54 13.34 10.25
N ARG A 61 5.17 13.32 11.52
CA ARG A 61 5.11 12.12 12.35
C ARG A 61 3.71 12.00 12.93
N GLN A 62 3.11 10.82 12.79
CA GLN A 62 1.81 10.53 13.38
C GLN A 62 1.90 9.21 14.16
N PRO A 63 1.83 9.28 15.50
CA PRO A 63 1.79 8.09 16.34
C PRO A 63 0.58 7.21 16.01
N LEU A 64 0.77 5.90 16.05
CA LEU A 64 -0.26 4.91 15.82
C LEU A 64 -0.44 4.02 17.04
N SER A 65 -1.68 3.62 17.28
CA SER A 65 -2.02 2.62 18.29
C SER A 65 -3.05 1.63 17.78
N ILE A 66 -2.76 1.09 16.60
CA ILE A 66 -3.60 0.13 15.89
C ILE A 66 -2.84 -1.19 15.82
N ASP A 67 -3.58 -2.29 15.91
CA ASP A 67 -3.03 -3.63 15.79
C ASP A 67 -2.78 -3.94 14.31
N TRP A 68 -1.53 -4.26 13.95
CA TRP A 68 -1.21 -4.80 12.64
C TRP A 68 -1.24 -6.32 12.72
N SER A 69 -2.27 -6.91 12.11
CA SER A 69 -2.40 -8.36 12.01
C SER A 69 -2.99 -8.70 10.66
N MET A 70 -2.14 -9.24 9.77
CA MET A 70 -2.53 -9.69 8.45
C MET A 70 -2.14 -11.16 8.29
N MET A 71 -3.11 -11.99 7.93
CA MET A 71 -2.93 -13.43 7.75
C MET A 71 -3.63 -13.86 6.47
N THR A 72 -3.00 -14.74 5.69
CA THR A 72 -3.73 -15.46 4.62
C THR A 72 -4.78 -16.40 5.23
N SER A 73 -5.83 -16.71 4.46
CA SER A 73 -6.99 -17.50 4.90
C SER A 73 -6.66 -18.85 5.56
N ASP A 74 -5.56 -19.48 5.17
CA ASP A 74 -5.18 -20.83 5.59
C ASP A 74 -4.17 -20.82 6.76
N VAL A 75 -4.00 -19.66 7.40
CA VAL A 75 -3.19 -19.52 8.61
C VAL A 75 -4.10 -19.56 9.83
N ARG A 76 -3.76 -20.41 10.78
CA ARG A 76 -4.42 -20.47 12.09
C ARG A 76 -3.42 -20.14 13.19
N GLN A 77 -3.77 -19.18 14.04
CA GLN A 77 -3.00 -18.87 15.24
C GLN A 77 -3.55 -19.63 16.45
N THR A 78 -2.66 -20.19 17.27
CA THR A 78 -2.98 -20.77 18.58
C THR A 78 -1.99 -20.27 19.63
N ARG A 79 -2.42 -20.31 20.89
CA ARG A 79 -1.61 -19.91 22.05
C ARG A 79 -1.66 -21.01 23.10
N ALA A 80 -0.51 -21.32 23.68
CA ALA A 80 -0.39 -22.30 24.76
C ALA A 80 0.59 -21.81 25.82
N ALA A 81 0.40 -22.26 27.07
CA ALA A 81 1.40 -22.08 28.11
C ALA A 81 2.69 -22.82 27.73
N ALA A 82 3.83 -22.20 28.02
CA ALA A 82 5.15 -22.78 27.80
C ALA A 82 5.94 -22.75 29.11
N GLN A 83 6.68 -23.82 29.38
CA GLN A 83 7.61 -23.85 30.50
C GLN A 83 8.98 -23.39 29.99
N LEU A 84 9.54 -22.36 30.62
CA LEU A 84 10.87 -21.86 30.33
C LEU A 84 11.83 -22.42 31.39
N ASP A 85 13.06 -22.75 30.98
CA ASP A 85 14.03 -23.44 31.83
C ASP A 85 14.60 -22.60 32.99
N GLY A 86 14.12 -21.36 33.17
CA GLY A 86 14.57 -20.46 34.23
C GLY A 86 15.96 -19.85 34.00
N SER A 87 16.62 -20.17 32.89
CA SER A 87 17.88 -19.54 32.48
C SER A 87 17.67 -18.19 31.78
N VAL A 88 16.43 -17.94 31.37
CA VAL A 88 16.04 -16.81 30.53
C VAL A 88 15.67 -15.61 31.39
N THR A 89 16.38 -14.51 31.17
CA THR A 89 16.12 -13.23 31.82
C THR A 89 15.27 -12.34 30.91
N ASP A 90 14.22 -11.75 31.44
CA ASP A 90 13.44 -10.73 30.75
C ASP A 90 14.32 -9.49 30.49
N PRO A 91 14.53 -9.08 29.23
CA PRO A 91 15.39 -7.93 28.94
C PRO A 91 14.83 -6.60 29.42
N GLU A 92 13.53 -6.49 29.68
CA GLU A 92 12.90 -5.27 30.19
C GLU A 92 13.00 -5.17 31.73
N THR A 93 12.80 -6.27 32.44
CA THR A 93 12.74 -6.27 33.92
C THR A 93 13.98 -6.82 34.62
N GLY A 94 14.83 -7.57 33.91
CA GLY A 94 15.99 -8.24 34.49
C GLY A 94 15.64 -9.48 35.34
N LEU A 95 14.37 -9.91 35.38
CA LEU A 95 13.91 -11.05 36.17
C LEU A 95 14.02 -12.37 35.39
N LYS A 96 14.32 -13.46 36.08
CA LYS A 96 14.29 -14.82 35.50
C LYS A 96 12.86 -15.29 35.31
N ILE A 97 12.59 -15.88 34.14
CA ILE A 97 11.26 -16.31 33.75
C ILE A 97 11.21 -17.84 33.68
N THR A 98 10.25 -18.44 34.38
CA THR A 98 10.00 -19.90 34.37
C THR A 98 8.69 -20.27 33.68
N ALA A 99 7.75 -19.32 33.57
CA ALA A 99 6.48 -19.47 32.85
C ALA A 99 6.41 -18.52 31.66
N GLY A 100 6.09 -19.05 30.49
CA GLY A 100 5.99 -18.31 29.25
C GLY A 100 4.73 -18.65 28.46
N THR A 101 4.62 -18.00 27.30
CA THR A 101 3.61 -18.29 26.29
C THR A 101 4.30 -18.75 25.01
N LYS A 102 3.67 -19.68 24.30
CA LYS A 102 4.03 -20.08 22.95
C LYS A 102 2.90 -19.71 22.02
N VAL A 103 3.17 -18.81 21.09
CA VAL A 103 2.26 -18.45 19.99
C VAL A 103 2.68 -19.24 18.78
N THR A 104 1.75 -20.01 18.21
CA THR A 104 2.01 -20.86 17.03
C THR A 104 1.11 -20.42 15.88
N TRP A 105 1.69 -20.27 14.70
CA TRP A 105 0.97 -20.13 13.44
C TRP A 105 1.12 -21.43 12.65
N SER A 106 -0.01 -22.07 12.36
CA SER A 106 -0.11 -23.24 11.48
C SER A 106 -0.47 -22.77 10.08
N PHE A 107 0.26 -23.26 9.08
CA PHE A 107 0.11 -22.91 7.67
C PHE A 107 -0.44 -24.12 6.89
N GLY A 108 -1.66 -24.00 6.37
CA GLY A 108 -2.30 -25.08 5.61
C GLY A 108 -1.65 -25.34 4.25
N ARG A 109 -1.01 -24.34 3.62
CA ARG A 109 -0.37 -24.50 2.31
C ARG A 109 0.95 -23.75 2.18
N GLN A 110 1.74 -24.16 1.19
CA GLN A 110 2.88 -23.37 0.73
C GLN A 110 2.39 -22.00 0.24
N GLY A 111 3.10 -20.94 0.58
CA GLY A 111 2.70 -19.57 0.24
C GLY A 111 1.82 -18.90 1.30
N SER A 112 1.30 -19.64 2.28
CA SER A 112 0.60 -19.01 3.40
C SER A 112 1.55 -18.14 4.21
N MET A 113 1.09 -16.95 4.59
CA MET A 113 1.92 -15.95 5.27
C MET A 113 1.15 -15.20 6.36
N VAL A 114 1.89 -14.70 7.33
CA VAL A 114 1.41 -13.80 8.38
C VAL A 114 2.41 -12.65 8.57
N SER A 115 1.86 -11.47 8.80
CA SER A 115 2.55 -10.30 9.28
C SER A 115 1.81 -9.79 10.52
N GLN A 116 2.46 -9.87 11.68
CA GLN A 116 1.88 -9.41 12.94
C GLN A 116 2.87 -8.54 13.67
N CYS A 117 2.52 -7.26 13.84
CA CYS A 117 3.43 -6.24 14.29
C CYS A 117 2.73 -5.28 15.27
N ALA A 118 3.53 -4.71 16.17
CA ALA A 118 3.14 -3.59 16.98
C ALA A 118 3.49 -2.29 16.23
N LEU A 119 2.49 -1.57 15.72
CA LEU A 119 2.71 -0.29 15.05
C LEU A 119 3.11 0.79 16.04
N GLU A 120 3.99 1.69 15.61
CA GLU A 120 4.51 2.79 16.41
C GLU A 120 4.07 4.14 15.85
N GLU A 121 4.41 4.42 14.59
CA GLU A 121 4.11 5.68 13.94
C GLU A 121 4.11 5.55 12.41
N THR A 122 3.58 6.57 11.75
CA THR A 122 3.90 6.85 10.35
C THR A 122 4.80 8.07 10.29
N VAL A 123 5.82 8.02 9.43
CA VAL A 123 6.69 9.16 9.14
C VAL A 123 6.63 9.44 7.65
N GLY A 124 6.35 10.68 7.27
CA GLY A 124 6.25 11.06 5.86
C GLY A 124 6.81 12.44 5.57
N LEU A 125 6.95 12.76 4.29
CA LEU A 125 7.43 14.06 3.82
C LEU A 125 6.33 15.12 3.91
N ASN A 126 6.63 16.31 4.43
CA ASN A 126 5.73 17.47 4.37
C ASN A 126 5.62 17.95 2.92
N ASP A 127 4.40 18.02 2.38
CA ASP A 127 4.13 18.38 0.97
C ASP A 127 5.09 17.69 -0.02
N PRO A 128 4.95 16.36 -0.21
CA PRO A 128 5.89 15.60 -1.04
C PRO A 128 5.96 16.14 -2.46
N THR A 129 4.85 16.62 -3.03
CA THR A 129 4.83 17.15 -4.40
C THR A 129 5.69 18.41 -4.52
N ALA A 130 5.61 19.33 -3.55
CA ALA A 130 6.46 20.52 -3.55
C ALA A 130 7.94 20.17 -3.41
N LEU A 131 8.28 19.25 -2.50
CA LEU A 131 9.68 18.80 -2.31
C LEU A 131 10.24 18.12 -3.57
N LEU A 132 9.47 17.25 -4.22
CA LEU A 132 9.90 16.61 -5.46
C LEU A 132 10.10 17.61 -6.59
N THR A 133 9.24 18.63 -6.66
CA THR A 133 9.37 19.71 -7.64
C THR A 133 10.63 20.55 -7.38
N GLN A 134 10.89 20.88 -6.10
CA GLN A 134 12.08 21.63 -5.68
C GLN A 134 13.39 20.88 -6.01
N HIS A 135 13.39 19.55 -5.87
CA HIS A 135 14.57 18.71 -6.12
C HIS A 135 14.59 18.06 -7.50
N LEU A 136 13.73 18.48 -8.43
CA LEU A 136 13.54 17.80 -9.72
C LEU A 136 14.84 17.66 -10.53
N ASP A 137 15.66 18.72 -10.61
CA ASP A 137 16.91 18.67 -11.40
C ASP A 137 17.93 17.69 -10.81
N TRP A 138 18.01 17.62 -9.48
CA TRP A 138 18.86 16.64 -8.79
C TRP A 138 18.32 15.22 -8.99
N LEU A 139 17.00 15.03 -8.94
CA LEU A 139 16.35 13.75 -9.20
C LEU A 139 16.54 13.29 -10.65
N LEU A 140 16.50 14.21 -11.62
CA LEU A 140 16.79 13.95 -13.03
C LEU A 140 18.21 13.42 -13.21
N ALA A 141 19.20 14.06 -12.57
CA ALA A 141 20.59 13.60 -12.62
C ALA A 141 20.74 12.18 -12.04
N ARG A 142 20.12 11.89 -10.90
CA ARG A 142 20.15 10.55 -10.28
C ARG A 142 19.40 9.50 -11.10
N ALA A 143 18.27 9.85 -11.71
CA ALA A 143 17.54 8.97 -12.60
C ALA A 143 18.38 8.61 -13.82
N HIS A 144 19.07 9.59 -14.41
CA HIS A 144 19.97 9.37 -15.55
C HIS A 144 21.13 8.44 -15.19
N GLU A 145 21.83 8.69 -14.07
CA GLU A 145 22.90 7.82 -13.56
C GLU A 145 22.41 6.39 -13.30
N ALA A 146 21.14 6.23 -12.88
CA ALA A 146 20.52 4.95 -12.60
C ALA A 146 19.91 4.26 -13.84
N GLY A 147 20.02 4.84 -15.04
CA GLY A 147 19.47 4.30 -16.29
C GLY A 147 17.95 4.46 -16.43
N MET A 148 17.33 5.35 -15.66
CA MET A 148 15.89 5.58 -15.59
C MET A 148 15.48 6.89 -16.29
N GLN A 149 16.20 7.30 -17.32
CA GLN A 149 15.83 8.45 -18.14
C GLN A 149 14.72 8.06 -19.14
N GLN A 150 13.72 8.93 -19.28
CA GLN A 150 12.68 8.83 -20.30
C GLN A 150 12.50 10.18 -20.99
N GLY A 151 12.94 10.31 -22.24
CA GLY A 151 12.95 11.58 -22.95
C GLY A 151 13.76 12.64 -22.20
N HIS A 152 13.13 13.77 -21.87
CA HIS A 152 13.70 14.84 -21.03
C HIS A 152 13.35 14.72 -19.54
N GLY A 153 12.83 13.56 -19.13
CA GLY A 153 12.31 13.31 -17.80
C GLY A 153 12.79 12.00 -17.19
N ILE A 154 12.07 11.61 -16.15
CA ILE A 154 12.30 10.41 -15.34
C ILE A 154 11.28 9.34 -15.74
N ALA A 155 11.75 8.10 -15.90
CA ALA A 155 10.89 6.94 -16.14
C ALA A 155 10.14 6.51 -14.86
N GLN A 156 8.91 6.05 -15.02
CA GLN A 156 8.13 5.49 -13.91
C GLN A 156 8.85 4.31 -13.25
N GLY A 157 8.70 4.19 -11.93
CA GLY A 157 9.44 3.26 -11.08
C GLY A 157 10.63 3.91 -10.38
N PHE A 158 11.28 4.93 -10.96
CA PHE A 158 12.24 5.77 -10.22
C PHE A 158 11.50 6.83 -9.42
N GLY A 159 11.99 7.14 -8.22
CA GLY A 159 11.30 8.09 -7.36
C GLY A 159 11.77 8.09 -5.91
N VAL A 160 10.87 8.52 -5.03
CA VAL A 160 11.16 8.82 -3.63
C VAL A 160 10.11 8.20 -2.72
N ILE A 161 10.55 7.64 -1.60
CA ILE A 161 9.67 7.18 -0.53
C ILE A 161 9.08 8.40 0.18
N THR A 162 7.76 8.55 0.16
CA THR A 162 7.07 9.74 0.68
C THR A 162 6.45 9.55 2.06
N ASP A 163 6.18 8.30 2.44
CA ASP A 163 5.62 7.94 3.74
C ASP A 163 6.05 6.52 4.10
N VAL A 164 6.29 6.24 5.37
CA VAL A 164 6.71 4.94 5.89
C VAL A 164 5.91 4.63 7.16
N LEU A 165 5.30 3.45 7.16
CA LEU A 165 4.66 2.87 8.32
C LEU A 165 5.71 2.10 9.13
N TYR A 166 5.93 2.52 10.37
CA TYR A 166 6.92 1.93 11.26
C TYR A 166 6.28 1.04 12.34
N ALA A 167 6.90 -0.10 12.56
CA ALA A 167 6.61 -1.01 13.67
C ALA A 167 7.71 -0.94 14.72
N ARG A 168 7.34 -0.94 16.00
CA ARG A 168 8.31 -1.08 17.10
C ARG A 168 8.84 -2.51 17.23
N SER A 169 8.03 -3.50 16.86
CA SER A 169 8.37 -4.92 16.90
C SER A 169 7.38 -5.73 16.08
N GLY A 170 7.73 -6.96 15.72
CA GLY A 170 6.81 -7.86 15.03
C GLY A 170 7.48 -9.03 14.35
N VAL A 171 6.66 -9.74 13.58
CA VAL A 171 7.05 -10.90 12.78
C VAL A 171 6.39 -10.85 11.41
N ASN A 172 7.21 -11.11 10.40
CA ASN A 172 6.79 -11.52 9.07
C ASN A 172 7.26 -12.96 8.88
N VAL A 173 6.32 -13.89 8.67
CA VAL A 173 6.68 -15.29 8.40
C VAL A 173 5.81 -15.88 7.31
N ALA A 174 6.43 -16.60 6.38
CA ALA A 174 5.76 -17.27 5.30
C ALA A 174 6.24 -18.72 5.15
N SER A 175 5.32 -19.62 4.86
CA SER A 175 5.65 -21.04 4.75
C SER A 175 6.15 -21.42 3.35
N GLN A 176 7.31 -22.07 3.30
CA GLN A 176 7.84 -22.65 2.06
C GLN A 176 7.32 -24.07 1.81
N SER A 177 6.44 -24.59 2.67
CA SER A 177 5.88 -25.95 2.57
C SER A 177 4.41 -26.00 3.02
N ALA A 178 3.63 -26.96 2.52
CA ALA A 178 2.30 -27.23 3.07
C ALA A 178 2.40 -27.86 4.47
N ASP A 179 1.31 -27.76 5.24
CA ASP A 179 1.17 -28.31 6.60
C ASP A 179 2.39 -28.01 7.49
N ASN A 180 2.76 -26.74 7.56
CA ASN A 180 3.90 -26.27 8.33
C ASN A 180 3.43 -25.53 9.59
N SER A 181 4.34 -25.33 10.54
CA SER A 181 4.09 -24.47 11.69
C SER A 181 5.34 -23.66 12.04
N PHE A 182 5.11 -22.43 12.50
CA PHE A 182 6.10 -21.56 13.09
C PHE A 182 5.61 -21.11 14.46
N SER A 183 6.50 -20.91 15.41
CA SER A 183 6.14 -20.45 16.74
C SER A 183 7.18 -19.51 17.35
N ILE A 184 6.69 -18.58 18.16
CA ILE A 184 7.48 -17.71 19.02
C ILE A 184 7.15 -18.06 20.46
N THR A 185 8.19 -18.24 21.28
CA THR A 185 8.06 -18.51 22.71
C THR A 185 8.75 -17.41 23.51
N GLY A 186 8.15 -16.98 24.62
CA GLY A 186 8.75 -16.02 25.54
C GLY A 186 7.86 -15.67 26.73
N ASN A 187 8.23 -14.63 27.48
CA ASN A 187 7.35 -14.05 28.50
C ASN A 187 6.02 -13.62 27.84
N ALA A 188 4.89 -13.95 28.47
CA ALA A 188 3.57 -13.60 27.95
C ALA A 188 3.44 -12.10 27.61
N GLY A 189 3.82 -11.22 28.53
CA GLY A 189 3.75 -9.77 28.32
C GLY A 189 4.71 -9.28 27.22
N ALA A 190 5.90 -9.87 27.12
CA ALA A 190 6.88 -9.50 26.09
C ALA A 190 6.44 -9.94 24.69
N VAL A 191 5.87 -11.15 24.58
CA VAL A 191 5.32 -11.66 23.31
C VAL A 191 4.06 -10.88 22.91
N ASP A 192 3.22 -10.51 23.86
CA ASP A 192 2.04 -9.67 23.59
C ASP A 192 2.43 -8.26 23.11
N LYS A 193 3.46 -7.67 23.70
CA LYS A 193 4.07 -6.42 23.19
C LYS A 193 4.65 -6.61 21.79
N MET A 194 5.33 -7.74 21.54
CA MET A 194 5.93 -8.05 20.24
C MET A 194 4.89 -8.10 19.11
N LEU A 195 3.76 -8.74 19.39
CA LEU A 195 2.67 -8.97 18.43
C LEU A 195 1.59 -7.88 18.45
N GLY A 196 1.88 -6.75 19.09
CA GLY A 196 1.00 -5.56 19.09
C GLY A 196 -0.24 -5.67 19.97
N GLN A 197 -0.40 -6.72 20.78
CA GLN A 197 -1.56 -6.89 21.66
C GLN A 197 -1.53 -5.95 22.87
N VAL A 198 -0.33 -5.51 23.26
CA VAL A 198 -0.10 -4.58 24.38
C VAL A 198 0.93 -3.53 23.94
N ARG A 199 0.83 -2.30 24.48
CA ARG A 199 1.85 -1.26 24.24
C ARG A 199 3.16 -1.60 24.97
N GLY A 200 4.27 -1.28 24.32
CA GLY A 200 5.63 -1.46 24.85
C GLY A 200 6.53 -2.21 23.87
N ARG A 201 7.82 -2.30 24.20
CA ARG A 201 8.80 -3.00 23.36
C ARG A 201 8.67 -4.50 23.58
N GLY A 202 8.48 -5.25 22.50
CA GLY A 202 8.40 -6.70 22.54
C GLY A 202 9.76 -7.37 22.53
N SER A 203 9.80 -8.58 23.06
CA SER A 203 10.93 -9.51 22.90
C SER A 203 10.40 -10.95 22.86
N PHE A 204 11.27 -11.86 22.42
CA PHE A 204 11.03 -13.29 22.44
C PHE A 204 12.27 -14.03 22.94
N VAL A 205 12.11 -15.29 23.29
CA VAL A 205 13.16 -16.13 23.86
C VAL A 205 13.66 -17.13 22.84
N SER A 206 12.75 -17.71 22.08
CA SER A 206 13.09 -18.65 21.03
C SER A 206 12.03 -18.69 19.96
N THR A 207 12.42 -19.15 18.78
CA THR A 207 11.51 -19.49 17.71
C THR A 207 11.72 -20.94 17.30
N SER A 208 10.68 -21.54 16.71
CA SER A 208 10.75 -22.90 16.20
C SER A 208 9.87 -23.02 14.97
N ALA A 209 10.39 -23.68 13.93
CA ALA A 209 9.67 -24.02 12.72
C ALA A 209 9.74 -25.54 12.50
N GLN A 210 8.63 -26.15 12.11
CA GLN A 210 8.59 -27.59 11.83
C GLN A 210 9.26 -27.95 10.49
N ARG A 211 9.12 -27.06 9.50
CA ARG A 211 9.74 -27.13 8.17
C ARG A 211 10.20 -25.73 7.74
N SER A 212 10.78 -25.62 6.54
CA SER A 212 11.32 -24.38 6.02
C SER A 212 10.29 -23.24 5.98
N VAL A 213 10.69 -22.08 6.52
CA VAL A 213 9.93 -20.83 6.51
C VAL A 213 10.85 -19.70 6.07
N ASP A 214 10.25 -18.68 5.48
CA ASP A 214 10.89 -17.37 5.30
C ASP A 214 10.48 -16.49 6.49
N LEU A 215 11.46 -15.95 7.22
CA LEU A 215 11.24 -15.33 8.53
C LEU A 215 12.01 -14.02 8.64
N HIS A 216 11.27 -12.96 9.00
CA HIS A 216 11.84 -11.68 9.40
C HIS A 216 11.22 -11.25 10.73
N LEU A 217 12.08 -10.97 11.71
CA LEU A 217 11.69 -10.58 13.06
C LEU A 217 12.27 -9.21 13.38
N TRP A 218 11.51 -8.45 14.17
CA TRP A 218 12.01 -7.23 14.80
C TRP A 218 11.61 -7.22 16.28
N PRO A 219 12.56 -7.24 17.23
CA PRO A 219 14.00 -7.39 17.03
C PRO A 219 14.35 -8.73 16.35
N SER A 220 15.49 -8.80 15.68
CA SER A 220 15.93 -10.01 14.96
C SER A 220 16.56 -11.07 15.87
N GLU A 221 17.02 -10.67 17.05
CA GLU A 221 17.68 -11.54 18.03
C GLU A 221 16.78 -11.84 19.23
N ALA A 222 16.87 -13.08 19.72
CA ALA A 222 16.20 -13.49 20.94
C ALA A 222 16.78 -12.78 22.18
N GLY A 223 15.93 -12.54 23.19
CA GLY A 223 16.32 -11.95 24.46
C GLY A 223 16.69 -10.47 24.38
N ARG A 224 16.35 -9.79 23.28
CA ARG A 224 16.61 -8.35 23.11
C ARG A 224 15.31 -7.57 22.91
N LEU A 225 15.36 -6.30 23.27
CA LEU A 225 14.36 -5.31 22.88
C LEU A 225 14.81 -4.66 21.57
N ALA A 226 13.87 -4.17 20.77
CA ALA A 226 14.20 -3.37 19.60
C ALA A 226 14.77 -2.00 20.02
N ASP A 227 15.93 -1.65 19.44
CA ASP A 227 16.57 -0.34 19.64
C ASP A 227 16.08 0.70 18.64
N THR A 228 15.54 0.25 17.52
CA THR A 228 15.03 1.07 16.41
C THR A 228 13.69 0.53 15.92
N GLN A 229 12.98 1.32 15.12
CA GLN A 229 11.74 0.89 14.49
C GLN A 229 12.02 0.17 13.17
N ALA A 230 11.19 -0.82 12.83
CA ALA A 230 11.20 -1.50 11.54
C ALA A 230 10.27 -0.79 10.55
N PRO A 231 10.74 -0.41 9.36
CA PRO A 231 9.86 0.04 8.28
C PRO A 231 9.08 -1.16 7.72
N LEU A 232 7.76 -1.13 7.84
CA LEU A 232 6.88 -2.26 7.49
C LEU A 232 6.30 -2.13 6.09
N ALA A 233 5.88 -0.91 5.74
CA ALA A 233 5.29 -0.59 4.44
C ALA A 233 5.56 0.88 4.12
N PHE A 234 5.50 1.25 2.85
CA PHE A 234 5.83 2.61 2.43
C PHE A 234 5.01 3.09 1.23
N ALA A 235 4.72 4.39 1.20
CA ALA A 235 4.22 5.07 0.02
C ALA A 235 5.39 5.57 -0.83
N PHE A 236 5.23 5.50 -2.16
CA PHE A 236 6.25 5.91 -3.11
C PHE A 236 5.68 6.91 -4.11
N ALA A 237 6.42 7.96 -4.39
CA ALA A 237 6.13 8.87 -5.48
C ALA A 237 7.10 8.63 -6.62
N SER A 238 6.58 8.42 -7.82
CA SER A 238 7.37 8.27 -9.04
C SER A 238 7.18 9.50 -9.95
N PHE A 239 7.49 9.36 -11.23
CA PHE A 239 7.47 10.44 -12.20
C PHE A 239 6.91 9.99 -13.54
N GLY A 240 6.06 10.83 -14.13
CA GLY A 240 5.71 10.78 -15.54
C GLY A 240 6.52 11.86 -16.25
N GLU A 241 7.70 11.51 -16.75
CA GLU A 241 8.71 12.46 -17.20
C GLU A 241 9.09 13.46 -16.10
N ARG A 242 8.59 14.70 -16.13
CA ARG A 242 8.86 15.74 -15.13
C ARG A 242 7.71 15.93 -14.14
N LEU A 243 6.60 15.21 -14.32
CA LEU A 243 5.41 15.30 -13.47
C LEU A 243 5.56 14.37 -12.25
N PRO A 244 5.59 14.89 -11.01
CA PRO A 244 5.57 14.06 -9.81
C PRO A 244 4.25 13.27 -9.71
N MET A 245 4.35 11.96 -9.49
CA MET A 245 3.24 11.03 -9.37
C MET A 245 3.17 10.47 -7.94
N PRO A 246 2.40 11.08 -7.03
CA PRO A 246 2.24 10.56 -5.68
C PRO A 246 1.51 9.22 -5.66
N ASN A 247 1.76 8.40 -4.64
CA ASN A 247 1.12 7.09 -4.43
C ASN A 247 1.21 6.16 -5.65
N TRP A 248 2.38 6.14 -6.30
CA TRP A 248 2.61 5.34 -7.50
C TRP A 248 2.67 3.86 -7.14
N ILE A 249 1.77 3.06 -7.72
CA ILE A 249 1.67 1.61 -7.48
C ILE A 249 1.87 0.75 -8.73
N THR A 250 1.86 1.35 -9.91
CA THR A 250 2.00 0.67 -11.21
C THR A 250 2.23 1.69 -12.32
N HIS A 251 2.72 1.23 -13.46
CA HIS A 251 2.92 2.08 -14.64
C HIS A 251 1.57 2.62 -15.17
N LEU A 252 1.44 3.94 -15.29
CA LEU A 252 0.27 4.62 -15.84
C LEU A 252 0.63 5.26 -17.19
N GLY A 253 -0.14 4.96 -18.24
CA GLY A 253 -0.02 5.67 -19.52
C GLY A 253 -0.93 6.91 -19.57
N ALA A 254 -2.20 6.71 -19.22
CA ALA A 254 -3.24 7.73 -19.17
C ALA A 254 -4.33 7.28 -18.18
N PHE A 255 -5.21 8.20 -17.78
CA PHE A 255 -6.40 7.86 -17.03
C PHE A 255 -7.51 7.35 -17.94
N THR A 256 -8.30 6.43 -17.40
CA THR A 256 -9.46 5.84 -18.06
C THR A 256 -10.67 5.88 -17.13
N LEU A 257 -11.79 6.38 -17.64
CA LEU A 257 -13.08 6.37 -16.95
C LEU A 257 -14.00 5.35 -17.62
N ILE A 258 -14.43 4.34 -16.88
CA ILE A 258 -15.35 3.29 -17.34
C ILE A 258 -16.75 3.61 -16.82
N LEU A 259 -17.75 3.57 -17.69
CA LEU A 259 -19.15 3.81 -17.37
C LEU A 259 -19.93 2.51 -17.61
N ARG A 260 -20.35 1.83 -16.55
CA ARG A 260 -20.98 0.50 -16.60
C ARG A 260 -22.48 0.62 -16.41
N ASN A 261 -23.25 0.33 -17.45
CA ASN A 261 -24.72 0.27 -17.42
C ASN A 261 -25.24 -1.18 -17.55
N ASN A 262 -24.36 -2.16 -17.33
CA ASN A 262 -24.66 -3.59 -17.47
C ASN A 262 -25.16 -4.25 -16.18
N HIS A 263 -25.33 -3.49 -15.09
CA HIS A 263 -25.86 -3.97 -13.80
C HIS A 263 -27.40 -3.92 -13.73
N GLY A 264 -28.09 -4.23 -14.84
CA GLY A 264 -29.56 -4.17 -14.94
C GLY A 264 -30.12 -2.77 -15.24
N GLY A 265 -29.26 -1.83 -15.65
CA GLY A 265 -29.68 -0.52 -16.10
C GLY A 265 -30.32 -0.57 -17.50
N THR A 266 -31.51 0.04 -17.67
CA THR A 266 -32.20 0.10 -18.97
C THR A 266 -32.26 1.51 -19.55
N TYR A 267 -31.79 2.52 -18.82
CA TYR A 267 -31.74 3.91 -19.27
C TYR A 267 -30.67 4.10 -20.35
N ILE A 268 -30.91 5.05 -21.26
CA ILE A 268 -29.84 5.66 -22.07
C ILE A 268 -29.25 6.82 -21.27
N VAL A 269 -27.93 6.84 -21.11
CA VAL A 269 -27.20 7.84 -20.33
C VAL A 269 -26.28 8.64 -21.24
N ASP A 270 -26.42 9.95 -21.26
CA ASP A 270 -25.45 10.86 -21.87
C ASP A 270 -24.42 11.27 -20.85
N ALA A 271 -23.14 11.03 -21.13
CA ALA A 271 -22.03 11.40 -20.27
C ALA A 271 -21.22 12.54 -20.91
N HIS A 272 -20.99 13.61 -20.15
CA HIS A 272 -20.13 14.72 -20.53
C HIS A 272 -19.03 14.87 -19.48
N LEU A 273 -17.80 14.56 -19.88
CA LEU A 273 -16.61 14.77 -19.07
C LEU A 273 -15.91 16.06 -19.51
N GLN A 274 -15.56 16.91 -18.55
CA GLN A 274 -14.73 18.10 -18.73
C GLN A 274 -13.52 18.02 -17.80
N PHE A 275 -12.36 18.51 -18.24
CA PHE A 275 -11.15 18.58 -17.41
C PHE A 275 -10.16 19.61 -17.93
N ASP A 276 -9.27 20.06 -17.07
CA ASP A 276 -8.21 21.01 -17.39
C ASP A 276 -6.88 20.30 -17.63
N THR A 277 -6.12 20.77 -18.60
CA THR A 277 -4.72 20.37 -18.86
C THR A 277 -3.85 21.63 -18.95
N PRO A 278 -2.52 21.52 -18.88
CA PRO A 278 -1.63 22.65 -19.15
C PRO A 278 -1.84 23.29 -20.53
N ARG A 279 -2.43 22.57 -21.48
CA ARG A 279 -2.76 23.05 -22.84
C ARG A 279 -4.16 23.68 -22.95
N GLY A 280 -4.91 23.73 -21.84
CA GLY A 280 -6.27 24.27 -21.78
C GLY A 280 -7.33 23.23 -21.45
N ALA A 281 -8.58 23.70 -21.33
CA ALA A 281 -9.74 22.88 -21.02
C ALA A 281 -10.07 21.90 -22.15
N GLN A 282 -10.49 20.70 -21.78
CA GLN A 282 -10.84 19.60 -22.67
C GLN A 282 -12.22 19.06 -22.32
N GLN A 283 -12.89 18.49 -23.32
CA GLN A 283 -14.18 17.82 -23.12
C GLN A 283 -14.29 16.53 -23.92
N ARG A 284 -15.02 15.56 -23.37
CA ARG A 284 -15.35 14.28 -24.00
C ARG A 284 -16.82 13.97 -23.74
N ARG A 285 -17.48 13.36 -24.73
CA ARG A 285 -18.89 12.97 -24.63
C ARG A 285 -19.09 11.57 -25.15
N VAL A 286 -19.90 10.79 -24.46
CA VAL A 286 -20.32 9.44 -24.87
C VAL A 286 -21.77 9.20 -24.47
N THR A 287 -22.47 8.33 -25.18
CA THR A 287 -23.81 7.88 -24.83
C THR A 287 -23.77 6.38 -24.55
N ILE A 288 -24.37 5.94 -23.44
CA ILE A 288 -24.38 4.55 -22.99
C ILE A 288 -25.81 4.05 -22.94
N SER A 289 -26.13 3.07 -23.78
CA SER A 289 -27.43 2.38 -23.72
C SER A 289 -27.49 1.38 -22.56
N GLY A 290 -28.72 0.98 -22.19
CA GLY A 290 -28.95 -0.08 -21.20
C GLY A 290 -28.21 -1.37 -21.53
N GLY A 291 -27.64 -2.03 -20.52
CA GLY A 291 -26.90 -3.28 -20.68
C GLY A 291 -25.47 -3.12 -21.21
N LEU A 292 -25.04 -1.91 -21.59
CA LEU A 292 -23.73 -1.67 -22.22
C LEU A 292 -22.73 -1.03 -21.25
N THR A 293 -21.46 -1.05 -21.67
CA THR A 293 -20.36 -0.32 -21.02
C THR A 293 -19.74 0.62 -22.04
N SER A 294 -19.35 1.81 -21.60
CA SER A 294 -18.57 2.75 -22.41
C SER A 294 -17.33 3.19 -21.66
N THR A 295 -16.31 3.62 -22.40
CA THR A 295 -15.05 4.08 -21.84
C THR A 295 -14.70 5.46 -22.38
N ILE A 296 -14.24 6.35 -21.48
CA ILE A 296 -13.57 7.59 -21.84
C ILE A 296 -12.10 7.40 -21.46
N GLY A 297 -11.27 7.08 -22.44
CA GLY A 297 -9.82 6.87 -22.29
C GLY A 297 -9.00 8.11 -22.63
N ASP A 298 -7.68 7.92 -22.64
CA ASP A 298 -6.68 8.93 -23.05
C ASP A 298 -6.82 10.27 -22.32
N ILE A 299 -7.27 10.23 -21.05
CA ILE A 299 -7.27 11.40 -20.18
C ILE A 299 -5.82 11.58 -19.70
N PRO A 300 -5.13 12.69 -20.02
CA PRO A 300 -3.72 12.86 -19.67
C PRO A 300 -3.44 12.78 -18.17
N LEU A 301 -2.23 12.34 -17.79
CA LEU A 301 -1.85 12.20 -16.37
C LEU A 301 -1.75 13.53 -15.62
N ASP A 302 -1.56 14.64 -16.35
CA ASP A 302 -1.56 16.01 -15.84
C ASP A 302 -2.96 16.65 -15.83
N ALA A 303 -4.02 15.89 -16.14
CA ALA A 303 -5.39 16.38 -16.07
C ALA A 303 -5.80 16.73 -14.63
N SER A 304 -6.57 17.81 -14.48
CA SER A 304 -7.12 18.27 -13.21
C SER A 304 -8.58 18.72 -13.38
N ASN A 305 -9.28 18.95 -12.26
CA ASN A 305 -10.67 19.43 -12.25
C ASN A 305 -11.63 18.60 -13.11
N LEU A 306 -11.55 17.26 -13.04
CA LEU A 306 -12.41 16.38 -13.83
C LEU A 306 -13.85 16.49 -13.34
N ARG A 307 -14.75 16.94 -14.20
CA ARG A 307 -16.19 17.06 -13.95
C ARG A 307 -16.96 16.16 -14.90
N LEU A 308 -17.62 15.15 -14.35
CA LEU A 308 -18.49 14.26 -15.10
C LEU A 308 -19.95 14.63 -14.82
N GLU A 309 -20.69 14.96 -15.87
CA GLU A 309 -22.14 15.07 -15.84
C GLU A 309 -22.74 13.86 -16.56
N LEU A 310 -23.71 13.21 -15.92
CA LEU A 310 -24.47 12.09 -16.45
C LEU A 310 -25.94 12.49 -16.54
N GLY A 311 -26.52 12.40 -17.74
CA GLY A 311 -27.94 12.62 -17.99
C GLY A 311 -28.66 11.32 -18.33
N PHE A 312 -29.49 10.82 -17.42
CA PHE A 312 -30.37 9.69 -17.65
C PHE A 312 -31.59 10.16 -18.43
N ARG A 313 -31.66 9.79 -19.71
CA ARG A 313 -32.72 10.26 -20.61
C ARG A 313 -34.08 9.80 -20.14
N GLY A 314 -35.03 10.74 -20.08
CA GLY A 314 -36.43 10.43 -19.89
C GLY A 314 -37.38 11.21 -20.78
N ILE A 315 -38.64 10.76 -20.83
CA ILE A 315 -39.66 11.31 -21.75
C ILE A 315 -39.95 12.79 -21.47
N ARG A 316 -39.96 13.21 -20.20
CA ARG A 316 -40.29 14.59 -19.79
C ARG A 316 -39.09 15.40 -19.29
N SER A 317 -38.14 14.74 -18.64
CA SER A 317 -36.96 15.36 -18.07
C SER A 317 -35.79 14.38 -18.07
N THR A 318 -34.58 14.92 -18.07
CA THR A 318 -33.34 14.16 -17.90
C THR A 318 -32.91 14.26 -16.45
N ASP A 319 -32.80 13.12 -15.76
CA ASP A 319 -32.27 13.06 -14.40
C ASP A 319 -30.74 13.16 -14.45
N ARG A 320 -30.15 14.05 -13.63
CA ARG A 320 -28.73 14.40 -13.73
C ARG A 320 -27.94 13.97 -12.50
N ARG A 321 -26.77 13.39 -12.72
CA ARG A 321 -25.79 13.04 -11.69
C ARG A 321 -24.44 13.67 -12.01
N HIS A 322 -23.72 14.10 -10.98
CA HIS A 322 -22.47 14.81 -11.13
C HIS A 322 -21.38 14.18 -10.27
N PHE A 323 -20.17 14.10 -10.82
CA PHE A 323 -18.97 13.70 -10.10
C PHE A 323 -17.85 14.71 -10.36
N HIS A 324 -17.02 14.93 -9.36
CA HIS A 324 -15.91 15.87 -9.43
C HIS A 324 -14.66 15.29 -8.78
N TRP A 325 -13.56 15.25 -9.53
CA TRP A 325 -12.24 14.88 -9.03
C TRP A 325 -11.24 16.00 -9.31
N GLN A 326 -10.80 16.67 -8.23
CA GLN A 326 -9.89 17.80 -8.32
C GLN A 326 -8.53 17.42 -8.94
N ARG A 327 -7.97 16.27 -8.52
CA ARG A 327 -6.68 15.75 -8.97
C ARG A 327 -6.73 14.22 -9.05
N PRO A 328 -6.95 13.62 -10.23
CA PRO A 328 -6.94 12.17 -10.40
C PRO A 328 -5.59 11.55 -10.09
N LEU A 329 -4.49 12.25 -10.39
CA LEU A 329 -3.14 11.77 -10.12
C LEU A 329 -2.91 11.59 -8.62
N GLY A 330 -2.52 10.37 -8.24
CA GLY A 330 -2.37 9.93 -6.85
C GLY A 330 -3.66 9.55 -6.14
N GLN A 331 -4.82 9.74 -6.78
CA GLN A 331 -6.11 9.23 -6.32
C GLN A 331 -6.52 8.00 -7.13
N TRP A 332 -6.44 8.05 -8.46
CA TRP A 332 -6.76 6.94 -9.36
C TRP A 332 -5.54 6.03 -9.49
N LEU A 333 -5.27 5.24 -8.44
CA LEU A 333 -3.99 4.56 -8.23
C LEU A 333 -3.56 3.63 -9.38
N ASN A 334 -4.51 2.95 -10.02
CA ASN A 334 -4.26 2.09 -11.18
C ASN A 334 -4.58 2.78 -12.53
N GLY A 335 -4.83 4.09 -12.51
CA GLY A 335 -5.21 4.87 -13.69
C GLY A 335 -6.68 4.73 -14.08
N VAL A 336 -7.50 3.96 -13.36
CA VAL A 336 -8.87 3.63 -13.76
C VAL A 336 -9.88 4.03 -12.69
N ARG A 337 -10.98 4.67 -13.11
CA ARG A 337 -12.20 4.81 -12.31
C ARG A 337 -13.39 4.24 -13.02
N THR A 338 -14.34 3.73 -12.25
CA THR A 338 -15.56 3.14 -12.77
C THR A 338 -16.77 3.83 -12.15
N ILE A 339 -17.73 4.23 -12.97
CA ILE A 339 -19.05 4.64 -12.50
C ILE A 339 -20.05 3.55 -12.86
N ASP A 340 -20.65 2.95 -11.85
CA ASP A 340 -21.73 1.99 -12.03
C ASP A 340 -23.07 2.74 -12.12
N LEU A 341 -23.79 2.50 -13.20
CA LEU A 341 -25.05 3.12 -13.57
C LEU A 341 -26.18 2.12 -13.31
N PHE A 342 -27.24 2.58 -12.64
CA PHE A 342 -28.38 1.77 -12.24
C PHE A 342 -29.69 2.47 -12.57
N GLY A 343 -30.74 1.67 -12.77
CA GLY A 343 -32.13 2.12 -12.92
C GLY A 343 -32.87 1.36 -14.01
N VAL A 344 -34.11 0.96 -13.73
CA VAL A 344 -35.01 0.35 -14.71
C VAL A 344 -36.05 1.38 -15.13
N TRP A 345 -36.21 1.57 -16.43
CA TRP A 345 -37.11 2.56 -17.03
C TRP A 345 -38.56 2.06 -17.02
N PRO A 346 -39.55 2.87 -16.62
CA PRO A 346 -39.42 4.17 -15.93
C PRO A 346 -39.26 3.97 -14.42
N GLY A 347 -38.20 4.52 -13.81
CA GLY A 347 -37.91 4.30 -12.40
C GLY A 347 -36.84 5.24 -11.84
N GLN A 348 -36.36 4.94 -10.63
CA GLN A 348 -35.30 5.72 -10.01
C GLN A 348 -33.95 5.41 -10.65
N THR A 349 -33.15 6.46 -10.87
CA THR A 349 -31.79 6.34 -11.40
C THR A 349 -30.78 6.49 -10.27
N ARG A 350 -29.64 5.79 -10.39
CA ARG A 350 -28.50 5.93 -9.48
C ARG A 350 -27.21 5.80 -10.26
N ALA A 351 -26.20 6.56 -9.85
CA ALA A 351 -24.82 6.40 -10.29
C ALA A 351 -23.93 6.31 -9.06
N VAL A 352 -22.96 5.40 -9.06
CA VAL A 352 -22.04 5.18 -7.94
C VAL A 352 -20.62 5.21 -8.45
N ASP A 353 -19.77 6.04 -7.86
CA ASP A 353 -18.32 6.00 -8.09
C ASP A 353 -17.74 4.80 -7.37
N VAL A 354 -17.09 3.93 -8.14
CA VAL A 354 -16.43 2.74 -7.66
C VAL A 354 -14.96 2.84 -8.06
N GLU A 355 -14.09 2.72 -7.07
CA GLU A 355 -12.66 2.58 -7.33
C GLU A 355 -12.43 1.39 -8.25
N GLY A 356 -11.66 1.60 -9.32
CA GLY A 356 -11.30 0.52 -10.23
C GLY A 356 -10.60 -0.55 -9.42
N ARG A 357 -11.30 -1.66 -9.13
CA ARG A 357 -10.67 -2.80 -8.46
C ARG A 357 -9.56 -3.28 -9.38
N VAL A 358 -8.37 -3.52 -8.81
CA VAL A 358 -7.35 -4.30 -9.49
C VAL A 358 -7.94 -5.70 -9.64
N GLU A 359 -8.58 -5.97 -10.78
CA GLU A 359 -8.87 -7.34 -11.17
C GLU A 359 -7.51 -8.00 -11.37
N ALA A 360 -7.15 -8.91 -10.46
CA ALA A 360 -5.96 -9.73 -10.61
C ALA A 360 -6.08 -10.47 -11.94
N ARG A 361 -5.18 -10.18 -12.87
CA ARG A 361 -5.03 -10.97 -14.10
C ARG A 361 -4.26 -12.24 -13.81
#